data_AF-A0A520QAM5-F1
#
_entry.id   AF-A0A520QAM5-F1
#
_cell.length_a   1.000
_cell.length_b   1.000
_cell.length_c   1.000
_cell.angle_alpha   90.00
_cell.angle_beta   90.00
_cell.angle_gamma   90.00
#
_symmetry.space_group_name_H-M   'P 1'
#
loop_
_entity.id
_entity.type
_entity.pdbx_description
1 polymer ?
#
loop_
_entity_poly.entity_id
_entity_poly.type
_entity_poly.pdbx_seq_one_letter_code
_entity_poly.pdbx_strand_id
1 'polypeptide(L)' 'MLLGPEERKQLKLASRVSAVGIELVLAVCLGYFGGRWLDGRLDTAPLLAYLGLVLGMLAGFRGLWYAARRFDPDRIEND' A
#
# COMPACT_ATOMS: atom_id res chain seq x y z
N MET A 1 -28.29 -16.90 2.67
CA MET A 1 -28.22 -15.43 2.46
C MET A 1 -27.49 -15.17 1.14
N LEU A 2 -28.06 -14.31 0.31
CA LEU A 2 -28.05 -14.28 -1.17
C LEU A 2 -26.76 -13.66 -1.76
N LEU A 3 -25.66 -14.40 -1.83
CA LEU A 3 -24.54 -13.99 -2.68
C LEU A 3 -24.19 -15.12 -3.64
N GLY A 4 -24.35 -14.85 -4.94
CA GLY A 4 -23.95 -15.78 -5.99
C GLY A 4 -22.44 -16.08 -5.95
N PRO A 5 -21.98 -17.20 -6.53
CA PRO A 5 -20.55 -17.52 -6.62
C PRO A 5 -19.73 -16.39 -7.29
N GLU A 6 -20.34 -15.67 -8.22
CA GLU A 6 -19.86 -14.43 -8.85
C GLU A 6 -19.59 -13.30 -7.85
N GLU A 7 -20.55 -12.95 -6.99
CA GLU A 7 -20.38 -11.89 -5.99
C GLU A 7 -19.27 -12.21 -4.99
N ARG A 8 -19.05 -13.49 -4.67
CA ARG A 8 -17.94 -13.92 -3.80
C ARG A 8 -16.58 -13.73 -4.47
N LYS A 9 -16.47 -13.95 -5.79
CA LYS A 9 -15.26 -13.64 -6.58
C LYS A 9 -15.03 -12.13 -6.58
N GLN A 10 -16.06 -11.32 -6.82
CA GLN A 10 -15.95 -9.86 -6.80
C GLN A 10 -15.60 -9.30 -5.42
N LEU A 11 -16.19 -9.84 -4.35
CA LEU A 11 -15.81 -9.52 -2.98
C LEU A 11 -14.36 -9.88 -2.68
N LYS A 12 -13.87 -11.05 -3.11
CA LYS A 12 -12.45 -11.42 -2.95
C LYS A 12 -11.51 -10.46 -3.70
N LEU A 13 -11.87 -10.01 -4.90
CA LEU A 13 -11.11 -9.02 -5.66
C LEU A 13 -11.12 -7.67 -4.96
N ALA A 14 -12.29 -7.17 -4.58
CA ALA A 14 -12.46 -5.92 -3.83
C ALA A 14 -11.69 -5.95 -2.50
N SER A 15 -11.73 -7.07 -1.78
CA SER A 15 -10.98 -7.27 -0.53
C SER A 15 -9.47 -7.15 -0.74
N ARG A 16 -8.95 -7.75 -1.82
CA ARG A 16 -7.51 -7.66 -2.16
C ARG A 16 -7.10 -6.25 -2.51
N VAL A 17 -7.91 -5.53 -3.31
CA VAL A 17 -7.62 -4.14 -3.67
C VAL A 17 -7.65 -3.23 -2.44
N SER A 18 -8.65 -3.38 -1.57
CA SER A 18 -8.72 -2.64 -0.31
C SER A 18 -7.54 -2.94 0.62
N ALA A 19 -7.11 -4.20 0.72
CA ALA A 19 -5.96 -4.57 1.56
C ALA A 19 -4.67 -3.85 1.11
N VAL A 20 -4.43 -3.77 -0.21
CA VAL A 20 -3.27 -3.05 -0.78
C VAL A 20 -3.37 -1.55 -0.48
N GLY A 21 -4.56 -0.96 -0.58
CA GLY A 21 -4.78 0.45 -0.23
C GLY A 21 -4.49 0.75 1.25
N ILE A 22 -4.91 -0.12 2.15
CA ILE A 22 -4.63 0.01 3.59
C ILE A 22 -3.12 -0.12 3.86
N GLU A 23 -2.46 -1.08 3.21
CA GLU A 23 -1.01 -1.28 3.36
C GLU A 23 -0.21 -0.04 2.89
N LEU A 24 -0.65 0.61 1.80
CA LEU A 24 -0.08 1.86 1.32
C LEU A 24 -0.21 2.99 2.36
N VAL A 25 -1.41 3.16 2.95
CA VAL A 25 -1.66 4.18 3.98
C VAL A 25 -0.78 3.91 5.21
N LEU A 26 -0.69 2.66 5.66
CA LEU A 26 0.16 2.27 6.79
C LEU A 26 1.64 2.57 6.52
N ALA A 27 2.15 2.26 5.33
CA ALA A 27 3.53 2.56 4.96
C ALA A 27 3.83 4.07 4.96
N VAL A 28 2.92 4.89 4.42
CA VAL A 28 3.04 6.35 4.41
C VAL A 28 3.00 6.90 5.84
N CYS A 29 2.05 6.46 6.67
CA CYS A 29 1.97 6.87 8.06
C CYS A 29 3.25 6.50 8.83
N LEU A 30 3.73 5.26 8.70
CA LEU A 30 4.96 4.83 9.37
C LEU A 30 6.19 5.62 8.90
N GLY A 31 6.31 5.91 7.60
CA GLY A 31 7.41 6.71 7.06
C GLY A 31 7.37 8.17 7.52
N TYR A 32 6.19 8.79 7.54
CA TYR A 32 6.01 10.16 8.00
C TYR A 32 6.24 10.31 9.51
N PHE A 33 5.60 9.47 10.34
CA PHE A 33 5.78 9.52 11.79
C PHE A 33 7.20 9.11 12.21
N GLY A 34 7.80 8.11 11.55
CA GLY A 34 9.18 7.72 11.76
C GLY A 34 10.16 8.84 11.37
N GLY A 35 9.96 9.46 10.22
CA GLY A 35 10.76 10.60 9.76
C GLY A 35 10.64 11.80 10.70
N ARG A 36 9.42 12.13 11.15
CA ARG A 36 9.17 13.22 12.11
C ARG A 36 9.83 12.96 13.48
N TRP A 37 9.79 11.73 13.97
CA TRP A 37 10.45 11.35 15.22
C TRP A 37 11.98 11.48 15.12
N LEU A 38 12.54 11.12 13.97
CA LEU A 38 13.98 11.23 13.70
C LEU A 38 14.42 12.70 13.51
N ASP A 39 13.59 13.54 12.89
CA ASP A 39 13.84 14.99 12.75
C ASP A 39 13.90 15.68 14.12
N GLY A 40 13.05 15.28 15.07
CA GLY A 40 13.08 15.78 16.45
C GLY A 40 14.30 15.35 17.26
N ARG A 41 15.04 14.33 16.81
CA ARG A 41 16.30 13.88 17.42
C ARG A 41 17.55 14.55 16.82
N LEU A 42 17.45 15.05 15.58
CA LEU A 42 18.60 15.55 14.82
C LEU A 42 18.60 17.08 14.62
N ASP A 43 17.56 17.79 15.09
CA ASP A 43 17.43 19.26 15.01
C ASP A 43 17.46 19.82 13.57
N THR A 44 17.36 18.95 12.55
CA THR A 44 17.45 19.27 11.11
C THR A 44 16.11 19.65 10.47
N ALA A 45 15.16 20.13 11.28
CA ALA A 45 13.81 20.40 10.79
C ALA A 45 13.84 21.42 9.62
N PRO A 46 13.24 21.12 8.44
CA PRO A 46 12.32 20.03 8.13
C PRO A 46 12.82 19.07 7.02
N LEU A 47 14.14 18.83 6.91
CA LEU A 47 14.71 18.04 5.81
C LEU A 47 14.45 16.54 5.96
N LEU A 48 14.53 16.00 7.18
CA LEU A 48 14.33 14.57 7.41
C LEU A 48 12.87 14.15 7.34
N ALA A 49 11.93 15.03 7.70
CA ALA A 49 10.50 14.77 7.49
C ALA A 49 10.17 14.58 6.01
N TYR A 50 10.74 15.39 5.11
CA TYR A 50 10.56 15.23 3.66
C TYR A 50 11.20 13.93 3.14
N LEU A 51 12.41 13.59 3.60
CA LEU A 51 13.05 12.33 3.23
C LEU A 51 12.28 11.11 3.75
N GLY A 52 11.79 11.15 4.98
CA GLY A 52 10.95 10.09 5.56
C GLY A 52 9.60 9.94 4.85
N LEU A 53 9.01 11.05 4.40
CA LEU A 53 7.82 11.05 3.57
C LEU A 53 8.07 10.41 2.20
N VAL A 54 9.15 10.80 1.51
CA VAL A 54 9.53 10.23 0.20
C VAL A 54 9.89 8.75 0.33
N LEU A 55 10.64 8.37 1.37
CA LEU A 55 10.97 6.98 1.65
C LEU A 55 9.72 6.15 2.02
N GLY A 56 8.80 6.70 2.82
CA GLY A 56 7.51 6.06 3.13
C GLY A 56 6.65 5.87 1.88
N MET A 57 6.62 6.87 0.99
CA MET A 57 5.95 6.79 -0.30
C MET A 57 6.57 5.71 -1.20
N LEU A 58 7.90 5.65 -1.30
CA LEU A 58 8.63 4.63 -2.07
C LEU A 58 8.46 3.22 -1.49
N ALA A 59 8.48 3.09 -0.15
CA ALA A 59 8.26 1.82 0.54
C ALA A 59 6.83 1.31 0.32
N GLY A 60 5.83 2.19 0.42
CA GLY A 60 4.44 1.87 0.10
C GLY A 60 4.24 1.51 -1.37
N PHE A 61 4.93 2.22 -2.28
CA PHE A 61 4.94 1.89 -3.70
C PHE A 61 5.50 0.50 -3.99
N ARG A 62 6.41 0.02 -3.15
CA ARG A 62 7.00 -1.33 -3.28
C ARG A 62 5.95 -2.43 -3.08
N GLY A 63 4.98 -2.22 -2.19
CA GLY A 63 3.83 -3.12 -2.01
C GLY A 63 2.90 -3.11 -3.24
N LEU A 64 2.65 -1.92 -3.79
CA LEU A 64 1.88 -1.77 -5.03
C LEU A 64 2.61 -2.42 -6.23
N TRP A 65 3.92 -2.27 -6.34
CA TRP A 65 4.74 -2.90 -7.38
C TRP A 65 4.71 -4.43 -7.30
N TYR A 66 4.73 -4.98 -6.08
CA TYR A 66 4.63 -6.43 -5.90
C TYR A 66 3.23 -6.97 -6.26
N ALA A 67 2.17 -6.22 -5.91
CA ALA A 67 0.80 -6.53 -6.32
C ALA A 67 0.59 -6.38 -7.83
N ALA A 68 1.13 -5.32 -8.44
CA ALA A 68 1.02 -5.02 -9.87
C ALA A 68 1.77 -6.04 -10.73
N ARG A 69 2.95 -6.51 -10.31
CA ARG A 69 3.67 -7.60 -11.00
C ARG A 69 2.96 -8.96 -10.90
N ARG A 70 1.93 -9.08 -10.05
CA ARG A 70 1.11 -10.28 -9.87
C ARG A 70 -0.24 -10.20 -10.57
N PHE A 71 -0.53 -9.09 -11.25
CA PHE A 71 -1.56 -9.06 -12.27
C PHE A 71 -1.00 -9.71 -13.54
N ASP A 72 -1.01 -11.04 -13.57
CA ASP A 72 -1.04 -11.79 -14.83
C ASP A 72 -2.46 -11.65 -15.39
N PRO A 73 -2.68 -10.92 -16.49
CA PRO A 73 -3.98 -10.85 -17.15
C PRO A 73 -4.44 -12.21 -17.73
N ASP A 74 -3.55 -13.21 -17.83
CA ASP A 74 -3.80 -14.52 -18.44
C ASP A 74 -4.64 -15.51 -17.60
N ARG A 75 -5.16 -15.12 -16.42
CA ARG A 75 -5.96 -16.04 -15.56
C ARG A 75 -7.45 -15.76 -15.56
N ILE A 76 -7.92 -14.76 -16.31
CA ILE A 76 -9.36 -14.46 -16.45
C ILE A 76 -9.97 -15.17 -17.66
N GLU A 77 -9.16 -15.65 -18.62
CA GLU A 77 -9.63 -16.23 -19.89
C GLU A 77 -9.71 -17.77 -19.90
N ASN A 78 -9.41 -18.45 -18.79
CA ASN A 78 -9.41 -19.92 -18.72
C ASN A 78 -10.31 -20.48 -17.58
N ASP A 79 -11.45 -19.83 -17.34
CA ASP A 79 -12.55 -20.31 -16.48
C ASP A 79 -13.87 -20.31 -17.28
#